data_AF-A0A2K3NH01-F1
#
_entry.id   AF-A0A2K3NH01-F1
#
_cell.length_a   1.000
_cell.length_b   1.000
_cell.length_c   1.000
_cell.angle_alpha   90.00
_cell.angle_beta   90.00
_cell.angle_gamma   90.00
#
_symmetry.space_group_name_H-M   'P 1'
#
loop_
_entity.id
_entity.type
_entity.pdbx_description
1 polymer ?
#
loop_
_entity_poly.entity_id
_entity_poly.type
_entity_poly.pdbx_seq_one_letter_code
_entity_poly.pdbx_strand_id
1 'polypeptide(L)'
;ANGHRVMTIAPRYDQYKDAWDTSVSIEIKVGDRKETVRFFHCFKRGVDRVFVDHPIFLEKVWGKTGTKIYGPAAGDDYQDNQLRFSLFCQAALEAARVLNLESNKYFSGPYGEDVIFVANDWHTALISCYLKSMYQSIGLFRNAKVVFCIHNIAYQGRFAFADYSLLNLPDQFKSSFDFLDGHVKPVVGRKINWMKAGILESHLVLTVSPYYAQELVSGPDKGVELDNILRRTGVTGIINGMDVQEWNPATDKYITVKYDDSTVLEGKALLKEALQAEVGLPVDKNIPLIAFIGRLEEQKGSDILVAAIPQFIKENVQIVALGTGKKEMEKQLQELEISYPDKARGVAKFNVPLAHMIIAGADFILIPSRFEPCGLIQLQAMRYGTV
;
A
#
# COMPACT_ATOMS: atom_id res chain seq x y z
N ALA A 1 15.14 2.75 15.91
CA ALA A 1 15.94 3.99 15.84
C ALA A 1 15.69 4.87 17.08
N ASN A 2 14.44 5.31 17.32
CA ASN A 2 14.11 6.25 18.41
C ASN A 2 13.83 5.59 19.78
N GLY A 3 14.32 4.37 20.03
CA GLY A 3 14.17 3.71 21.34
C GLY A 3 12.82 3.08 21.66
N HIS A 4 11.85 3.03 20.73
CA HIS A 4 10.58 2.32 20.93
C HIS A 4 10.69 0.83 20.60
N ARG A 5 9.95 -0.01 21.33
CA ARG A 5 9.66 -1.40 20.95
C ARG A 5 8.58 -1.40 19.88
N VAL A 6 8.85 -1.97 18.71
CA VAL A 6 7.96 -1.85 17.53
C VAL A 6 7.73 -3.22 16.90
N MET A 7 6.45 -3.55 16.70
CA MET A 7 5.99 -4.73 15.99
C MET A 7 5.20 -4.34 14.74
N THR A 8 5.43 -5.02 13.63
CA THR A 8 4.55 -5.01 12.46
C THR A 8 3.84 -6.34 12.36
N ILE A 9 2.55 -6.33 12.09
CA ILE A 9 1.75 -7.54 11.90
C ILE A 9 1.15 -7.50 10.51
N ALA A 10 1.28 -8.59 9.75
CA ALA A 10 0.68 -8.76 8.44
C ALA A 10 0.17 -10.20 8.25
N PRO A 11 -0.72 -10.49 7.30
CA PRO A 11 -1.03 -11.87 6.96
C PRO A 11 0.15 -12.58 6.28
N ARG A 12 0.26 -13.89 6.47
CA ARG A 12 1.26 -14.73 5.81
C ARG A 12 0.72 -15.23 4.47
N TYR A 13 1.13 -14.58 3.39
CA TYR A 13 0.72 -14.92 2.03
C TYR A 13 1.65 -15.92 1.33
N ASP A 14 2.88 -16.07 1.81
CA ASP A 14 3.86 -17.05 1.33
C ASP A 14 4.65 -17.70 2.45
N GLN A 15 5.41 -18.73 2.09
CA GLN A 15 6.39 -19.34 2.96
C GLN A 15 7.69 -18.52 2.99
N TYR A 16 7.65 -17.39 3.71
CA TYR A 16 8.80 -16.48 3.83
C TYR A 16 10.02 -17.18 4.43
N LYS A 17 11.15 -17.14 3.71
CA LYS A 17 12.40 -17.82 4.09
C LYS A 17 12.95 -17.36 5.44
N ASP A 18 12.80 -16.08 5.76
CA ASP A 18 13.35 -15.45 6.96
C ASP A 18 12.35 -15.38 8.13
N ALA A 19 11.18 -16.02 8.02
CA ALA A 19 10.18 -16.09 9.09
C ALA A 19 10.10 -17.50 9.68
N TRP A 20 10.22 -17.61 11.00
CA TRP A 20 10.11 -18.89 11.73
C TRP A 20 8.78 -19.00 12.48
N ASP A 21 8.27 -20.22 12.68
CA ASP A 21 7.06 -20.47 13.46
C ASP A 21 7.36 -20.21 14.94
N THR A 22 6.52 -19.40 15.61
CA THR A 22 6.65 -19.14 17.05
C THR A 22 6.13 -20.29 17.90
N SER A 23 5.50 -21.31 17.28
CA SER A 23 4.74 -22.39 17.94
C SER A 23 3.53 -21.93 18.75
N VAL A 24 3.20 -20.63 18.69
CA VAL A 24 2.01 -20.07 19.33
C VAL A 24 0.85 -20.14 18.35
N SER A 25 -0.26 -20.71 18.82
CA SER A 25 -1.54 -20.72 18.13
C SER A 25 -2.65 -20.22 19.05
N ILE A 26 -3.68 -19.65 18.45
CA ILE A 26 -4.89 -19.19 19.13
C ILE A 26 -6.12 -19.58 18.31
N GLU A 27 -7.27 -19.68 18.97
CA GLU A 27 -8.56 -19.87 18.34
C GLU A 27 -9.31 -18.54 18.27
N ILE A 28 -9.77 -18.16 17.07
CA ILE A 28 -10.51 -16.92 16.82
C ILE A 28 -11.90 -17.26 16.30
N LYS A 29 -12.93 -16.60 16.83
CA LYS A 29 -14.28 -16.70 16.30
C LYS A 29 -14.47 -15.71 15.16
N VAL A 30 -14.83 -16.20 13.97
CA VAL A 30 -15.17 -15.35 12.82
C VAL A 30 -16.41 -15.90 12.13
N GLY A 31 -17.46 -15.07 12.04
CA GLY A 31 -18.80 -15.50 11.68
C GLY A 31 -19.30 -16.59 12.64
N ASP A 32 -19.65 -17.75 12.08
CA ASP A 32 -20.15 -18.91 12.83
C ASP A 32 -19.05 -19.94 13.12
N ARG A 33 -17.79 -19.66 12.75
CA ARG A 33 -16.68 -20.61 12.83
C ARG A 33 -15.66 -20.19 13.88
N LYS A 34 -14.93 -21.18 14.36
CA LYS A 34 -13.72 -21.04 15.17
C LYS A 34 -12.55 -21.46 14.30
N GLU A 35 -11.64 -20.53 14.05
CA GLU A 35 -10.50 -20.69 13.17
C GLU A 35 -9.22 -20.65 14.00
N THR A 36 -8.32 -21.60 13.79
CA THR A 36 -7.01 -21.63 14.47
C THR A 36 -5.99 -20.87 13.62
N VAL A 37 -5.38 -19.84 14.18
CA VAL A 37 -4.28 -19.11 13.52
C VAL A 37 -2.96 -19.39 14.24
N ARG A 38 -1.87 -19.34 13.48
CA ARG A 38 -0.50 -19.38 14.01
C ARG A 38 0.21 -18.07 13.75
N PHE A 39 1.30 -17.85 14.48
CA PHE A 39 2.14 -16.68 14.28
C PHE A 39 3.55 -17.09 13.86
N PHE A 40 4.01 -16.51 12.75
CA PHE A 40 5.40 -16.57 12.33
C PHE A 40 6.08 -15.26 12.69
N HIS A 41 7.39 -15.30 12.95
CA HIS A 41 8.15 -14.14 13.39
C HIS A 41 9.46 -14.00 12.62
N CYS A 42 9.88 -12.76 12.41
CA CYS A 42 11.18 -12.37 11.89
C CYS A 42 11.62 -11.08 12.59
N PHE A 43 12.84 -11.05 13.12
CA PHE A 43 13.41 -9.83 13.70
C PHE A 43 14.38 -9.17 12.74
N LYS A 44 14.07 -7.94 12.30
CA LYS A 44 14.88 -7.25 11.29
C LYS A 44 14.93 -5.75 11.53
N ARG A 45 16.14 -5.18 11.47
CA ARG A 45 16.39 -3.72 11.68
C ARG A 45 15.76 -3.17 12.98
N GLY A 46 15.74 -3.98 14.04
CA GLY A 46 15.19 -3.59 15.34
C GLY A 46 13.65 -3.66 15.46
N VAL A 47 12.97 -4.28 14.50
CA VAL A 47 11.51 -4.41 14.44
C VAL A 47 11.12 -5.89 14.48
N ASP A 48 10.18 -6.23 15.35
CA ASP A 48 9.53 -7.54 15.35
C ASP A 48 8.50 -7.61 14.22
N ARG A 49 8.72 -8.50 13.25
CA ARG A 49 7.78 -8.69 12.13
C ARG A 49 7.04 -9.99 12.35
N VAL A 50 5.74 -9.88 12.60
CA VAL A 50 4.85 -11.01 12.85
C VAL A 50 3.96 -11.23 11.64
N PHE A 51 3.80 -12.50 11.26
CA PHE A 51 2.94 -12.92 10.17
C PHE A 51 1.85 -13.86 10.68
N VAL A 52 0.58 -13.50 10.48
CA VAL A 52 -0.59 -14.32 10.83
C VAL A 52 -0.76 -15.41 9.78
N ASP A 53 -0.52 -16.64 10.16
CA ASP A 53 -0.60 -17.83 9.31
C ASP A 53 -1.99 -18.47 9.42
N HIS A 54 -2.62 -18.63 8.26
CA HIS A 54 -3.91 -19.29 8.09
C HIS A 54 -4.09 -19.70 6.61
N PRO A 55 -4.76 -20.82 6.29
CA PRO A 55 -5.03 -21.25 4.91
C PRO A 55 -5.66 -20.16 4.03
N ILE A 56 -6.55 -19.35 4.60
CA ILE A 56 -7.25 -18.25 3.91
C ILE A 56 -6.31 -17.15 3.37
N PHE A 57 -5.06 -17.10 3.86
CA PHE A 57 -4.02 -16.22 3.34
C PHE A 57 -3.05 -16.99 2.45
N LEU A 58 -2.43 -18.05 2.99
CA LEU A 58 -1.32 -18.75 2.35
C LEU A 58 -1.77 -19.50 1.10
N GLU A 59 -2.76 -20.39 1.20
CA GLU A 59 -3.19 -21.24 0.08
C GLU A 59 -3.79 -20.42 -1.06
N LYS A 60 -4.30 -19.23 -0.74
CA LYS A 60 -4.95 -18.34 -1.71
C LYS A 60 -3.99 -17.82 -2.78
N VAL A 61 -2.78 -17.46 -2.37
CA VAL A 61 -1.81 -16.73 -3.21
C VAL A 61 -0.40 -17.30 -3.14
N TRP A 62 -0.25 -18.55 -2.70
CA TRP A 62 1.06 -19.20 -2.60
C TRP A 62 1.80 -19.14 -3.94
N GLY A 63 3.04 -18.65 -3.92
CA GLY A 63 3.87 -18.46 -5.12
C GLY A 63 3.45 -17.26 -5.97
N LYS A 64 2.48 -16.48 -5.52
CA LYS A 64 1.92 -15.30 -6.21
C LYS A 64 1.98 -14.04 -5.36
N THR A 65 2.62 -14.06 -4.19
CA THR A 65 2.62 -12.99 -3.16
C THR A 65 2.96 -11.58 -3.65
N GLY A 66 3.65 -11.44 -4.79
CA GLY A 66 3.87 -10.14 -5.45
C GLY A 66 2.65 -9.57 -6.18
N THR A 67 1.53 -10.32 -6.25
CA THR A 67 0.30 -9.98 -6.98
C THR A 67 -0.92 -10.59 -6.28
N LYS A 68 -2.14 -10.16 -6.63
CA LYS A 68 -3.39 -10.87 -6.29
C LYS A 68 -3.73 -11.05 -4.81
N ILE A 69 -3.09 -10.30 -3.90
CA ILE A 69 -3.33 -10.39 -2.45
C ILE A 69 -4.83 -10.23 -2.11
N TYR A 70 -5.51 -9.30 -2.79
CA TYR A 70 -6.89 -8.93 -2.51
C TYR A 70 -7.90 -9.59 -3.44
N GLY A 71 -7.45 -10.20 -4.54
CA GLY A 71 -8.35 -10.72 -5.56
C GLY A 71 -7.65 -11.39 -6.74
N PRO A 72 -8.37 -12.20 -7.54
CA PRO A 72 -7.77 -12.99 -8.62
C PRO A 72 -7.26 -12.16 -9.80
N ALA A 73 -7.80 -10.96 -9.99
CA ALA A 73 -7.46 -10.00 -11.04
C ALA A 73 -7.63 -8.56 -10.52
N ALA A 74 -7.00 -7.58 -11.20
CA ALA A 74 -7.19 -6.18 -10.86
C ALA A 74 -8.64 -5.76 -11.12
N GLY A 75 -9.32 -5.23 -10.10
CA GLY A 75 -10.75 -4.86 -10.17
C GLY A 75 -11.71 -5.93 -9.66
N ASP A 76 -11.23 -7.16 -9.44
CA ASP A 76 -12.03 -8.26 -8.89
C ASP A 76 -11.49 -8.67 -7.53
N ASP A 77 -12.27 -8.49 -6.46
CA ASP A 77 -11.91 -8.88 -5.10
C ASP A 77 -12.29 -10.33 -4.78
N TYR A 78 -11.57 -10.97 -3.85
CA TYR A 78 -12.04 -12.24 -3.31
C TYR A 78 -13.27 -12.06 -2.40
N GLN A 79 -14.26 -12.93 -2.56
CA GLN A 79 -15.51 -12.90 -1.78
C GLN A 79 -15.30 -13.06 -0.27
N ASP A 80 -14.23 -13.74 0.14
CA ASP A 80 -13.86 -13.98 1.53
C ASP A 80 -13.05 -12.84 2.16
N ASN A 81 -12.80 -11.72 1.46
CA ASN A 81 -12.03 -10.60 2.00
C ASN A 81 -12.55 -10.10 3.36
N GLN A 82 -13.86 -10.06 3.54
CA GLN A 82 -14.45 -9.66 4.81
C GLN A 82 -14.05 -10.61 5.96
N LEU A 83 -14.14 -11.92 5.73
CA LEU A 83 -13.73 -12.94 6.70
C LEU A 83 -12.22 -12.87 6.97
N ARG A 84 -11.42 -12.77 5.90
CA ARG A 84 -9.96 -12.67 5.93
C ARG A 84 -9.48 -11.54 6.83
N PHE A 85 -9.99 -10.34 6.61
CA PHE A 85 -9.52 -9.16 7.32
C PHE A 85 -10.15 -9.02 8.72
N SER A 86 -11.33 -9.60 8.95
CA SER A 86 -11.86 -9.77 10.32
C SER A 86 -11.00 -10.71 11.15
N LEU A 87 -10.65 -11.89 10.61
CA LEU A 87 -9.72 -12.85 11.24
C LEU A 87 -8.38 -12.18 11.55
N PHE A 88 -7.82 -11.45 10.57
CA PHE A 88 -6.56 -10.75 10.73
C PHE A 88 -6.58 -9.71 11.84
N CYS A 89 -7.62 -8.88 11.92
CA CYS A 89 -7.73 -7.84 12.95
C CYS A 89 -7.78 -8.44 14.36
N GLN A 90 -8.54 -9.53 14.55
CA GLN A 90 -8.60 -10.23 15.84
C GLN A 90 -7.26 -10.87 16.19
N ALA A 91 -6.60 -11.53 15.23
CA ALA A 91 -5.27 -12.13 15.44
C ALA A 91 -4.21 -11.09 15.81
N ALA A 92 -4.27 -9.91 15.18
CA ALA A 92 -3.32 -8.83 15.41
C ALA A 92 -3.42 -8.26 16.84
N LEU A 93 -4.63 -8.21 17.42
CA LEU A 93 -4.81 -7.81 18.82
C LEU A 93 -4.20 -8.82 19.78
N GLU A 94 -4.41 -10.12 19.54
CA GLU A 94 -3.85 -11.17 20.38
C GLU A 94 -2.33 -11.24 20.33
N ALA A 95 -1.71 -11.00 19.17
CA ALA A 95 -0.26 -11.06 18.99
C ALA A 95 0.51 -10.24 20.03
N ALA A 96 -0.02 -9.07 20.44
CA ALA A 96 0.62 -8.23 21.46
C ALA A 96 0.65 -8.89 22.86
N ARG A 97 -0.31 -9.75 23.17
CA ARG A 97 -0.42 -10.45 24.46
C ARG A 97 0.27 -11.79 24.47
N VAL A 98 0.07 -12.59 23.41
CA VAL A 98 0.40 -14.02 23.43
C VAL A 98 1.83 -14.33 22.98
N LEU A 99 2.47 -13.43 22.22
CA LEU A 99 3.82 -13.65 21.71
C LEU A 99 4.86 -13.16 22.70
N ASN A 100 5.57 -14.10 23.31
CA ASN A 100 6.76 -13.79 24.08
C ASN A 100 7.97 -13.64 23.14
N LEU A 101 8.48 -12.41 22.98
CA LEU A 101 9.54 -12.09 22.00
C LEU A 101 10.78 -11.55 22.71
N GLU A 102 11.91 -12.24 22.53
CA GLU A 102 13.19 -11.94 23.18
C GLU A 102 14.27 -11.42 22.22
N SER A 103 13.91 -11.16 20.96
CA SER A 103 14.89 -10.76 19.93
C SER A 103 15.46 -9.35 20.13
N ASN A 104 14.85 -8.52 20.98
CA ASN A 104 15.30 -7.17 21.24
C ASN A 104 16.20 -7.09 22.49
N LYS A 105 17.33 -6.40 22.39
CA LYS A 105 18.30 -6.25 23.50
C LYS A 105 17.80 -5.42 24.69
N TYR A 106 16.77 -4.59 24.50
CA TYR A 106 16.23 -3.69 25.53
C TYR A 106 14.87 -4.13 26.06
N PHE A 107 14.17 -5.01 25.35
CA PHE A 107 12.81 -5.42 25.67
C PHE A 107 12.66 -6.93 25.49
N SER A 108 12.06 -7.59 26.46
CA SER A 108 11.75 -9.02 26.42
C SER A 108 10.30 -9.24 26.86
N GLY A 109 9.81 -10.47 26.80
CA GLY A 109 8.44 -10.75 27.21
C GLY A 109 7.41 -10.46 26.10
N PRO A 110 6.11 -10.55 26.42
CA PRO A 110 5.05 -10.04 25.57
C PRO A 110 5.14 -8.53 25.39
N TYR A 111 4.52 -8.01 24.32
CA TYR A 111 4.35 -6.57 24.14
C TYR A 111 3.42 -5.99 25.20
N GLY A 112 2.46 -6.78 25.68
CA GLY A 112 1.55 -6.43 26.76
C GLY A 112 0.38 -5.59 26.30
N GLU A 113 -0.19 -4.84 27.24
CA GLU A 113 -1.48 -4.17 27.06
C GLU A 113 -1.37 -2.63 26.94
N ASP A 114 -0.21 -2.07 27.26
CA ASP A 114 0.06 -0.63 27.14
C ASP A 114 0.72 -0.34 25.79
N VAL A 115 -0.09 -0.38 24.74
CA VAL A 115 0.37 -0.34 23.35
C VAL A 115 -0.46 0.62 22.50
N ILE A 116 0.17 1.16 21.46
CA ILE A 116 -0.53 1.91 20.42
C ILE A 116 -0.60 1.03 19.18
N PHE A 117 -1.82 0.68 18.77
CA PHE A 117 -2.05 0.03 17.49
C PHE A 117 -2.12 1.08 16.39
N VAL A 118 -1.33 0.91 15.34
CA VAL A 118 -1.41 1.72 14.11
C VAL A 118 -2.10 0.87 13.04
N ALA A 119 -3.37 1.14 12.82
CA ALA A 119 -4.20 0.48 11.83
C ALA A 119 -4.06 1.19 10.47
N ASN A 120 -3.57 0.50 9.45
CA ASN A 120 -3.34 1.02 8.11
C ASN A 120 -4.45 0.55 7.14
N ASP A 121 -5.17 1.52 6.57
CA ASP A 121 -6.27 1.32 5.61
C ASP A 121 -7.43 0.41 6.09
N TRP A 122 -8.45 0.28 5.23
CA TRP A 122 -9.70 -0.41 5.54
C TRP A 122 -9.51 -1.84 6.04
N HIS A 123 -8.47 -2.55 5.59
CA HIS A 123 -8.16 -3.93 6.00
C HIS A 123 -7.96 -4.09 7.51
N THR A 124 -7.56 -3.02 8.20
CA THR A 124 -7.32 -3.01 9.66
C THR A 124 -8.29 -2.13 10.42
N ALA A 125 -9.30 -1.57 9.75
CA ALA A 125 -10.22 -0.61 10.35
C ALA A 125 -11.06 -1.21 11.50
N LEU A 126 -11.19 -2.55 11.57
CA LEU A 126 -11.89 -3.23 12.65
C LEU A 126 -11.12 -3.29 13.97
N ILE A 127 -9.81 -3.01 13.98
CA ILE A 127 -8.98 -3.10 15.20
C ILE A 127 -9.60 -2.29 16.34
N SER A 128 -10.06 -1.06 16.09
CA SER A 128 -10.64 -0.23 17.15
C SER A 128 -11.96 -0.78 17.68
N CYS A 129 -12.83 -1.28 16.79
CA CYS A 129 -14.10 -1.88 17.18
C CYS A 129 -13.87 -3.12 18.05
N TYR A 130 -13.01 -4.03 17.61
CA TYR A 130 -12.70 -5.26 18.36
C TYR A 130 -11.99 -4.96 19.68
N LEU A 131 -11.03 -4.04 19.69
CA LEU A 131 -10.34 -3.60 20.91
C LEU A 131 -11.36 -3.15 21.96
N LYS A 132 -12.29 -2.27 21.58
CA LYS A 132 -13.33 -1.74 22.49
C LYS A 132 -14.31 -2.82 22.91
N SER A 133 -14.80 -3.63 21.97
CA SER A 133 -15.92 -4.54 22.20
C SER A 133 -15.53 -5.84 22.90
N MET A 134 -14.38 -6.42 22.55
CA MET A 134 -13.97 -7.76 23.01
C MET A 134 -12.96 -7.70 24.16
N TYR A 135 -12.16 -6.63 24.26
CA TYR A 135 -11.07 -6.56 25.22
C TYR A 135 -11.29 -5.51 26.31
N GLN A 136 -11.54 -4.26 25.93
CA GLN A 136 -11.72 -3.18 26.90
C GLN A 136 -12.99 -3.36 27.74
N SER A 137 -14.04 -3.94 27.15
CA SER A 137 -15.28 -4.30 27.85
C SER A 137 -15.09 -5.28 29.02
N ILE A 138 -14.06 -6.12 28.96
CA ILE A 138 -13.69 -7.07 30.03
C ILE A 138 -12.45 -6.63 30.82
N GLY A 139 -12.02 -5.38 30.63
CA GLY A 139 -10.95 -4.77 31.40
C GLY A 139 -9.52 -5.08 30.93
N LEU A 140 -9.34 -5.63 29.73
CA LEU A 140 -8.04 -5.80 29.07
C LEU A 140 -7.73 -4.60 28.15
N PHE A 141 -6.47 -4.32 27.87
CA PHE A 141 -6.04 -3.22 26.98
C PHE A 141 -6.63 -1.85 27.35
N ARG A 142 -6.84 -1.59 28.65
CA ARG A 142 -7.50 -0.34 29.13
C ARG A 142 -6.79 0.93 28.67
N ASN A 143 -5.46 0.89 28.62
CA ASN A 143 -4.62 2.02 28.22
C ASN A 143 -4.33 2.04 26.72
N ALA A 144 -4.59 0.94 26.01
CA ALA A 144 -4.26 0.84 24.60
C ALA A 144 -5.03 1.87 23.77
N LYS A 145 -4.35 2.41 22.76
CA LYS A 145 -4.91 3.39 21.81
C LYS A 145 -4.78 2.88 20.38
N VAL A 146 -5.63 3.41 19.52
CA VAL A 146 -5.65 3.06 18.09
C VAL A 146 -5.51 4.34 17.29
N VAL A 147 -4.49 4.37 16.44
CA VAL A 147 -4.31 5.39 15.41
C VAL A 147 -4.71 4.75 14.08
N PHE A 148 -5.63 5.37 13.35
CA PHE A 148 -6.06 4.90 12.04
C PHE A 148 -5.41 5.75 10.95
N CYS A 149 -4.60 5.12 10.09
CA CYS A 149 -3.86 5.79 9.03
C CYS A 149 -4.45 5.47 7.66
N ILE A 150 -4.99 6.50 6.99
CA ILE A 150 -5.56 6.44 5.65
C ILE A 150 -4.44 6.67 4.64
N HIS A 151 -4.09 5.64 3.88
CA HIS A 151 -3.13 5.73 2.77
C HIS A 151 -3.85 5.97 1.45
N ASN A 152 -5.08 5.48 1.31
CA ASN A 152 -5.90 5.71 0.12
C ASN A 152 -7.40 5.66 0.43
N ILE A 153 -8.09 6.80 0.34
CA ILE A 153 -9.53 6.94 0.61
C ILE A 153 -10.43 6.20 -0.39
N ALA A 154 -9.92 5.84 -1.56
CA ALA A 154 -10.72 5.19 -2.59
C ALA A 154 -11.15 3.77 -2.19
N TYR A 155 -10.39 3.10 -1.32
CA TYR A 155 -10.67 1.73 -0.87
C TYR A 155 -11.15 1.75 0.58
N GLN A 156 -12.44 1.52 0.79
CA GLN A 156 -13.08 1.76 2.10
C GLN A 156 -13.61 0.50 2.80
N GLY A 157 -13.53 -0.68 2.16
CA GLY A 157 -14.16 -1.90 2.65
C GLY A 157 -15.69 -1.73 2.72
N ARG A 158 -16.31 -1.43 1.57
CA ARG A 158 -17.77 -1.29 1.42
C ARG A 158 -18.38 -2.65 1.12
N PHE A 159 -19.12 -3.22 2.06
CA PHE A 159 -19.76 -4.54 1.92
C PHE A 159 -21.29 -4.46 2.08
N ALA A 160 -22.00 -5.54 1.79
CA ALA A 160 -23.46 -5.55 1.96
C ALA A 160 -23.83 -5.32 3.44
N PHE A 161 -24.90 -4.56 3.69
CA PHE A 161 -25.30 -4.24 5.06
C PHE A 161 -25.65 -5.49 5.89
N ALA A 162 -26.21 -6.52 5.23
CA ALA A 162 -26.54 -7.79 5.84
C ALA A 162 -25.33 -8.53 6.43
N ASP A 163 -24.14 -8.29 5.87
CA ASP A 163 -22.91 -8.99 6.25
C ASP A 163 -22.35 -8.52 7.61
N TYR A 164 -22.93 -7.48 8.23
CA TYR A 164 -22.51 -7.01 9.55
C TYR A 164 -22.51 -8.13 10.61
N SER A 165 -23.45 -9.07 10.53
CA SER A 165 -23.54 -10.20 11.45
C SER A 165 -22.30 -11.11 11.42
N LEU A 166 -21.60 -11.17 10.29
CA LEU A 166 -20.38 -11.96 10.12
C LEU A 166 -19.19 -11.41 10.92
N LEU A 167 -19.25 -10.14 11.34
CA LEU A 167 -18.15 -9.49 12.07
C LEU A 167 -18.10 -9.86 13.55
N ASN A 168 -19.12 -10.54 14.09
CA ASN A 168 -19.26 -10.84 15.52
C ASN A 168 -19.13 -9.59 16.43
N LEU A 169 -19.50 -8.41 15.94
CA LEU A 169 -19.50 -7.16 16.70
C LEU A 169 -20.89 -6.91 17.33
N PRO A 170 -20.96 -6.35 18.55
CA PRO A 170 -22.24 -5.95 19.16
C PRO A 170 -22.96 -4.87 18.33
N ASP A 171 -24.30 -4.84 18.37
CA ASP A 171 -25.11 -3.90 17.58
C ASP A 171 -24.82 -2.42 17.88
N GLN A 172 -24.25 -2.10 19.04
CA GLN A 172 -23.88 -0.72 19.40
C GLN A 172 -22.89 -0.07 18.41
N PHE A 173 -22.07 -0.87 17.71
CA PHE A 173 -21.12 -0.36 16.70
C PHE A 173 -21.74 -0.23 15.31
N LYS A 174 -22.93 -0.79 15.07
CA LYS A 174 -23.52 -0.90 13.73
C LYS A 174 -23.72 0.46 13.06
N SER A 175 -24.05 1.49 13.82
CA SER A 175 -24.17 2.88 13.34
C SER A 175 -22.85 3.45 12.81
N SER A 176 -21.72 3.03 13.38
CA SER A 176 -20.38 3.41 12.91
C SER A 176 -20.09 2.82 11.53
N PHE A 177 -20.64 1.65 11.21
CA PHE A 177 -20.54 1.03 9.89
C PHE A 177 -21.57 1.50 8.88
N ASP A 178 -22.76 1.90 9.34
CA ASP A 178 -23.91 2.22 8.48
C ASP A 178 -23.57 3.35 7.51
N PHE A 179 -23.70 3.08 6.22
CA PHE A 179 -23.24 3.97 5.16
C PHE A 179 -24.17 3.88 3.95
N LEU A 180 -24.57 5.03 3.42
CA LEU A 180 -25.30 5.12 2.17
C LEU A 180 -24.30 5.37 1.06
N ASP A 181 -24.06 4.36 0.23
CA ASP A 181 -23.13 4.46 -0.90
C ASP A 181 -23.81 5.11 -2.09
N GLY A 182 -23.22 6.20 -2.58
CA GLY A 182 -23.69 6.99 -3.72
C GLY A 182 -22.57 7.62 -4.56
N HIS A 183 -21.29 7.33 -4.30
CA HIS A 183 -20.18 8.04 -4.92
C HIS A 183 -20.09 7.78 -6.43
N VAL A 184 -20.34 6.54 -6.86
CA VAL A 184 -20.32 6.13 -8.28
C VAL A 184 -21.19 4.87 -8.50
N LYS A 185 -21.96 4.86 -9.60
CA LYS A 185 -22.84 3.78 -10.10
C LYS A 185 -22.07 2.44 -10.29
N PRO A 186 -22.71 1.25 -10.16
CA PRO A 186 -24.12 1.00 -10.47
C PRO A 186 -25.08 0.75 -9.31
N VAL A 187 -24.63 0.59 -8.06
CA VAL A 187 -25.53 0.24 -6.94
C VAL A 187 -25.45 1.27 -5.82
N VAL A 188 -26.36 2.24 -5.88
CA VAL A 188 -26.70 3.09 -4.73
C VAL A 188 -27.40 2.21 -3.70
N GLY A 189 -26.96 2.27 -2.45
CA GLY A 189 -27.61 1.45 -1.42
C GLY A 189 -26.94 1.51 -0.06
N ARG A 190 -27.68 1.01 0.93
CA ARG A 190 -27.18 0.87 2.29
C ARG A 190 -26.13 -0.24 2.34
N LYS A 191 -24.96 0.08 2.87
CA LYS A 191 -23.79 -0.79 3.01
C LYS A 191 -23.21 -0.67 4.42
N ILE A 192 -22.34 -1.60 4.77
CA ILE A 192 -21.36 -1.34 5.82
C ILE A 192 -20.09 -0.77 5.21
N ASN A 193 -19.48 0.19 5.88
CA ASN A 193 -18.22 0.83 5.48
C ASN A 193 -17.21 0.71 6.62
N TRP A 194 -16.20 -0.12 6.42
CA TRP A 194 -15.18 -0.41 7.44
C TRP A 194 -14.31 0.80 7.73
N MET A 195 -13.88 1.54 6.69
CA MET A 195 -13.07 2.75 6.87
C MET A 195 -13.82 3.81 7.68
N LYS A 196 -15.13 3.99 7.43
CA LYS A 196 -15.99 4.87 8.24
C LYS A 196 -15.95 4.48 9.72
N ALA A 197 -16.09 3.19 10.02
CA ALA A 197 -16.01 2.70 11.40
C ALA A 197 -14.60 2.92 11.99
N GLY A 198 -13.53 2.68 11.24
CA GLY A 198 -12.16 2.95 11.67
C GLY A 198 -11.92 4.43 12.01
N ILE A 199 -12.45 5.35 11.19
CA ILE A 199 -12.39 6.79 11.44
C ILE A 199 -13.15 7.17 12.73
N LEU A 200 -14.38 6.69 12.88
CA LEU A 200 -15.23 7.05 14.02
C LEU A 200 -14.76 6.43 15.34
N GLU A 201 -14.22 5.21 15.28
CA GLU A 201 -13.89 4.45 16.48
C GLU A 201 -12.43 4.60 16.91
N SER A 202 -11.53 5.06 16.05
CA SER A 202 -10.12 5.28 16.43
C SER A 202 -9.95 6.49 17.36
N HIS A 203 -8.79 6.56 18.02
CA HIS A 203 -8.44 7.67 18.91
C HIS A 203 -7.79 8.84 18.17
N LEU A 204 -7.19 8.57 17.01
CA LEU A 204 -6.55 9.55 16.15
C LEU A 204 -6.60 9.07 14.71
N VAL A 205 -6.91 9.97 13.78
CA VAL A 205 -6.89 9.70 12.34
C VAL A 205 -5.73 10.42 11.70
N LEU A 206 -4.89 9.67 10.99
CA LEU A 206 -3.77 10.15 10.23
C LEU A 206 -3.97 9.89 8.73
N THR A 207 -3.26 10.66 7.92
CA THR A 207 -3.06 10.35 6.50
C THR A 207 -1.65 10.74 6.07
N VAL A 208 -1.29 10.39 4.84
CA VAL A 208 0.10 10.36 4.36
C VAL A 208 0.59 11.68 3.75
N SER A 209 -0.18 12.77 3.87
CA SER A 209 0.23 14.11 3.42
C SER A 209 -0.65 15.21 4.03
N PRO A 210 -0.09 16.36 4.47
CA PRO A 210 -0.86 17.52 4.92
C PRO A 210 -1.85 18.04 3.88
N TYR A 211 -1.45 18.08 2.60
CA TYR A 211 -2.34 18.58 1.55
C TYR A 211 -3.44 17.58 1.23
N TYR A 212 -3.11 16.29 1.22
CA TYR A 212 -4.13 15.26 1.06
C TYR A 212 -5.15 15.27 2.20
N ALA A 213 -4.74 15.54 3.44
CA ALA A 213 -5.66 15.74 4.56
C ALA A 213 -6.68 16.86 4.28
N GLN A 214 -6.25 17.96 3.62
CA GLN A 214 -7.13 19.05 3.20
C GLN A 214 -8.07 18.62 2.06
N GLU A 215 -7.56 17.88 1.07
CA GLU A 215 -8.40 17.33 0.00
C GLU A 215 -9.48 16.39 0.56
N LEU A 216 -9.13 15.50 1.48
CA LEU A 216 -10.06 14.54 2.06
C LEU A 216 -11.27 15.20 2.73
N VAL A 217 -11.07 16.36 3.36
CA VAL A 217 -12.16 17.12 4.02
C VAL A 217 -12.79 18.17 3.10
N SER A 218 -12.34 18.32 1.85
CA SER A 218 -12.81 19.41 0.98
C SER A 218 -14.21 19.16 0.42
N GLY A 219 -14.58 17.89 0.20
CA GLY A 219 -15.90 17.54 -0.31
C GLY A 219 -16.05 16.06 -0.70
N PRO A 220 -17.26 15.64 -1.09
CA PRO A 220 -17.60 14.24 -1.32
C PRO A 220 -16.79 13.59 -2.44
N ASP A 221 -16.29 14.37 -3.41
CA ASP A 221 -15.48 13.84 -4.51
C ASP A 221 -14.08 13.42 -4.07
N LYS A 222 -13.44 14.22 -3.22
CA LYS A 222 -12.07 14.00 -2.75
C LYS A 222 -12.04 13.13 -1.50
N GLY A 223 -13.01 13.27 -0.62
CA GLY A 223 -13.21 12.42 0.55
C GLY A 223 -13.96 11.12 0.26
N VAL A 224 -14.41 10.92 -0.98
CA VAL A 224 -15.12 9.70 -1.43
C VAL A 224 -16.28 9.40 -0.45
N GLU A 225 -17.12 10.41 -0.23
CA GLU A 225 -18.28 10.45 0.70
C GLU A 225 -17.97 10.34 2.20
N LEU A 226 -16.69 10.29 2.60
CA LEU A 226 -16.28 10.32 4.01
C LEU A 226 -15.81 11.71 4.47
N ASP A 227 -15.89 12.71 3.61
CA ASP A 227 -15.40 14.08 3.86
C ASP A 227 -16.03 14.69 5.12
N ASN A 228 -17.35 14.56 5.30
CA ASN A 228 -18.05 15.09 6.46
C ASN A 228 -17.63 14.40 7.77
N ILE A 229 -17.32 13.11 7.70
CA ILE A 229 -16.90 12.32 8.87
C ILE A 229 -15.47 12.71 9.26
N LEU A 230 -14.59 12.84 8.28
CA LEU A 230 -13.21 13.30 8.47
C LEU A 230 -13.16 14.75 8.98
N ARG A 231 -14.04 15.63 8.49
CA ARG A 231 -14.14 17.02 8.96
C ARG A 231 -14.55 17.09 10.44
N ARG A 232 -15.44 16.20 10.89
CA ARG A 232 -15.92 16.12 12.28
C ARG A 232 -14.90 15.50 13.23
N THR A 233 -14.19 14.47 12.78
CA THR A 233 -13.21 13.73 13.61
C THR A 233 -11.83 14.37 13.61
N GLY A 234 -11.51 15.13 12.56
CA GLY A 234 -10.18 15.65 12.30
C GLY A 234 -9.27 14.60 11.67
N VAL A 235 -8.42 15.03 10.75
CA VAL A 235 -7.38 14.17 10.13
C VAL A 235 -6.08 14.95 10.05
N THR A 236 -4.98 14.34 10.48
CA THR A 236 -3.65 14.95 10.42
C THR A 236 -2.82 14.29 9.32
N GLY A 237 -2.26 15.10 8.43
CA GLY A 237 -1.39 14.62 7.36
C GLY A 237 0.08 14.64 7.76
N ILE A 238 0.79 13.54 7.54
CA ILE A 238 2.24 13.42 7.73
C ILE A 238 2.83 12.84 6.45
N ILE A 239 3.74 13.57 5.80
CA ILE A 239 4.35 13.14 4.53
C ILE A 239 5.17 11.87 4.75
N ASN A 240 5.01 10.90 3.84
CA ASN A 240 5.83 9.70 3.85
C ASN A 240 7.32 10.00 3.61
N GLY A 241 8.18 9.26 4.30
CA GLY A 241 9.59 9.16 3.93
C GLY A 241 9.85 8.12 2.84
N MET A 242 11.13 7.79 2.65
CA MET A 242 11.61 6.77 1.72
C MET A 242 12.78 6.00 2.35
N ASP A 243 12.97 4.73 1.97
CA ASP A 243 14.17 3.97 2.37
C ASP A 243 15.38 4.46 1.56
N VAL A 244 16.15 5.36 2.15
CA VAL A 244 17.37 5.92 1.57
C VAL A 244 18.55 4.94 1.53
N GLN A 245 18.41 3.72 2.03
CA GLN A 245 19.41 2.66 1.82
C GLN A 245 19.10 1.87 0.55
N GLU A 246 17.81 1.65 0.26
CA GLU A 246 17.36 0.98 -0.96
C GLU A 246 17.45 1.91 -2.17
N TRP A 247 16.98 3.15 -2.02
CA TRP A 247 16.96 4.17 -3.06
C TRP A 247 18.08 5.19 -2.83
N ASN A 248 19.28 4.85 -3.33
CA ASN A 248 20.46 5.70 -3.20
C ASN A 248 21.41 5.55 -4.40
N PRO A 249 21.53 6.56 -5.27
CA PRO A 249 22.38 6.46 -6.47
C PRO A 249 23.86 6.17 -6.16
N ALA A 250 24.33 6.53 -4.96
CA ALA A 250 25.71 6.26 -4.54
C ALA A 250 25.97 4.79 -4.19
N THR A 251 24.93 4.00 -3.86
CA THR A 251 25.07 2.61 -3.39
C THR A 251 24.12 1.61 -4.06
N ASP A 252 23.33 2.06 -5.04
CA ASP A 252 22.27 1.27 -5.64
C ASP A 252 22.79 0.06 -6.42
N LYS A 253 22.46 -1.15 -5.99
CA LYS A 253 22.96 -2.39 -6.59
C LYS A 253 22.50 -2.66 -8.03
N TYR A 254 21.48 -1.97 -8.55
CA TYR A 254 20.89 -2.24 -9.86
C TYR A 254 21.43 -1.37 -11.00
N ILE A 255 22.12 -0.28 -10.68
CA ILE A 255 22.69 0.63 -11.68
C ILE A 255 24.19 0.36 -11.86
N THR A 256 24.72 0.54 -13.06
CA THR A 256 26.16 0.34 -13.35
C THR A 256 27.00 1.53 -12.85
N VAL A 257 26.53 2.72 -13.21
CA VAL A 257 26.87 4.09 -12.78
C VAL A 257 26.60 4.41 -11.30
N LYS A 258 27.56 4.54 -10.38
CA LYS A 258 27.28 5.17 -9.06
C LYS A 258 27.57 6.65 -9.12
N TYR A 259 26.71 7.47 -8.50
CA TYR A 259 26.89 8.91 -8.48
C TYR A 259 26.30 9.54 -7.22
N ASP A 260 26.71 10.78 -6.98
CA ASP A 260 26.17 11.70 -5.98
C ASP A 260 25.78 13.01 -6.65
N ASP A 261 25.46 14.04 -5.87
CA ASP A 261 25.09 15.37 -6.36
C ASP A 261 26.21 16.07 -7.13
N SER A 262 27.47 15.76 -6.84
CA SER A 262 28.63 16.36 -7.52
C SER A 262 28.92 15.75 -8.90
N THR A 263 28.48 14.51 -9.12
CA THR A 263 28.76 13.69 -10.32
C THR A 263 27.49 13.31 -11.09
N VAL A 264 26.35 13.92 -10.74
CA VAL A 264 25.02 13.57 -11.25
C VAL A 264 24.92 13.72 -12.77
N LEU A 265 25.55 14.74 -13.36
CA LEU A 265 25.45 15.00 -14.80
C LEU A 265 26.15 13.92 -15.62
N GLU A 266 27.39 13.56 -15.27
CA GLU A 266 28.10 12.48 -15.96
C GLU A 266 27.47 11.11 -15.65
N GLY A 267 27.12 10.86 -14.39
CA GLY A 267 26.55 9.60 -13.93
C GLY A 267 25.22 9.27 -14.61
N LYS A 268 24.28 10.22 -14.66
CA LYS A 268 22.99 10.03 -15.31
C LYS A 268 23.12 9.87 -16.83
N ALA A 269 24.02 10.60 -17.48
CA ALA A 269 24.23 10.47 -18.93
C ALA A 269 24.64 9.03 -19.32
N LEU A 270 25.57 8.42 -18.57
CA LEU A 270 25.99 7.02 -18.79
C LEU A 270 24.85 6.03 -18.49
N LEU A 271 24.07 6.29 -17.44
CA LEU A 271 22.93 5.44 -17.07
C LEU A 271 21.77 5.55 -18.05
N LYS A 272 21.60 6.72 -18.68
CA LYS A 272 20.63 6.95 -19.74
C LYS A 272 20.95 6.16 -20.98
N GLU A 273 22.21 6.16 -21.42
CA GLU A 273 22.66 5.33 -22.54
C GLU A 273 22.46 3.83 -22.25
N ALA A 274 22.78 3.40 -21.01
CA ALA A 274 22.53 2.02 -20.57
C ALA A 274 21.04 1.67 -20.55
N LEU A 275 20.18 2.57 -20.09
CA LEU A 275 18.73 2.40 -20.12
C LEU A 275 18.21 2.31 -21.55
N GLN A 276 18.61 3.24 -22.43
CA GLN A 276 18.24 3.25 -23.85
C GLN A 276 18.58 1.91 -24.50
N ALA A 277 19.80 1.40 -24.28
CA ALA A 277 20.21 0.09 -24.79
C ALA A 277 19.36 -1.06 -24.21
N GLU A 278 19.12 -1.08 -22.90
CA GLU A 278 18.34 -2.13 -22.21
C GLU A 278 16.91 -2.23 -22.73
N VAL A 279 16.26 -1.09 -22.98
CA VAL A 279 14.89 -1.06 -23.53
C VAL A 279 14.85 -1.06 -25.06
N GLY A 280 16.01 -1.05 -25.72
CA GLY A 280 16.14 -1.10 -27.18
C GLY A 280 15.77 0.20 -27.90
N LEU A 281 15.92 1.36 -27.27
CA LEU A 281 15.81 2.68 -27.91
C LEU A 281 17.15 3.11 -28.54
N PRO A 282 17.15 4.05 -29.51
CA PRO A 282 18.36 4.68 -30.00
C PRO A 282 19.19 5.27 -28.84
N VAL A 283 20.46 4.90 -28.77
CA VAL A 283 21.39 5.34 -27.73
C VAL A 283 21.94 6.72 -28.09
N ASP A 284 21.46 7.74 -27.41
CA ASP A 284 21.94 9.13 -27.51
C ASP A 284 21.60 9.87 -26.21
N LYS A 285 22.62 10.21 -25.43
CA LYS A 285 22.48 10.95 -24.17
C LYS A 285 21.81 12.32 -24.32
N ASN A 286 21.83 12.92 -25.51
CA ASN A 286 21.29 14.26 -25.75
C ASN A 286 19.79 14.28 -26.02
N ILE A 287 19.16 13.13 -26.34
CA ILE A 287 17.71 13.04 -26.56
C ILE A 287 17.01 12.98 -25.20
N PRO A 288 16.16 13.94 -24.81
CA PRO A 288 15.45 13.90 -23.53
C PRO A 288 14.63 12.62 -23.35
N LEU A 289 14.69 12.01 -22.17
CA LEU A 289 13.98 10.79 -21.81
C LEU A 289 12.98 11.06 -20.69
N ILE A 290 11.70 10.84 -20.99
CA ILE A 290 10.58 10.95 -20.07
C ILE A 290 10.21 9.55 -19.57
N ALA A 291 10.13 9.38 -18.27
CA ALA A 291 9.76 8.12 -17.64
C ALA A 291 8.36 8.15 -17.01
N PHE A 292 7.66 7.03 -17.04
CA PHE A 292 6.48 6.77 -16.22
C PHE A 292 6.65 5.44 -15.49
N ILE A 293 6.39 5.43 -14.19
CA ILE A 293 6.35 4.20 -13.37
C ILE A 293 5.11 4.24 -12.50
N GLY A 294 4.22 3.25 -12.66
CA GLY A 294 3.00 3.20 -11.87
C GLY A 294 2.10 2.01 -12.16
N ARG A 295 1.08 1.84 -11.30
CA ARG A 295 -0.04 0.92 -11.60
C ARG A 295 -0.80 1.44 -12.81
N LEU A 296 -1.20 0.53 -13.70
CA LEU A 296 -2.01 0.86 -14.88
C LEU A 296 -3.49 0.84 -14.51
N GLU A 297 -3.89 1.94 -13.89
CA GLU A 297 -5.25 2.24 -13.41
C GLU A 297 -5.54 3.73 -13.60
N GLU A 298 -6.82 4.09 -13.64
CA GLU A 298 -7.27 5.47 -13.84
C GLU A 298 -6.69 6.41 -12.77
N GLN A 299 -6.51 5.95 -11.52
CA GLN A 299 -5.89 6.76 -10.47
C GLN A 299 -4.55 7.38 -10.91
N LYS A 300 -3.72 6.60 -11.63
CA LYS A 300 -2.36 6.98 -12.04
C LYS A 300 -2.31 7.69 -13.39
N GLY A 301 -3.45 7.84 -14.07
CA GLY A 301 -3.54 8.54 -15.34
C GLY A 301 -2.79 7.87 -16.48
N SER A 302 -2.64 6.55 -16.46
CA SER A 302 -1.98 5.81 -17.55
C SER A 302 -2.72 5.99 -18.89
N ASP A 303 -4.05 6.14 -18.85
CA ASP A 303 -4.87 6.50 -20.00
C ASP A 303 -4.57 7.91 -20.53
N ILE A 304 -4.32 8.86 -19.62
CA ILE A 304 -3.92 10.24 -19.99
C ILE A 304 -2.55 10.23 -20.66
N LEU A 305 -1.59 9.46 -20.12
CA LEU A 305 -0.27 9.29 -20.72
C LEU A 305 -0.38 8.74 -22.15
N VAL A 306 -1.06 7.61 -22.34
CA VAL A 306 -1.20 6.97 -23.67
C VAL A 306 -1.82 7.94 -24.68
N ALA A 307 -2.85 8.70 -24.30
CA ALA A 307 -3.48 9.68 -25.16
C ALA A 307 -2.56 10.87 -25.51
N ALA A 308 -1.60 11.21 -24.64
CA ALA A 308 -0.66 12.32 -24.86
C ALA A 308 0.57 11.94 -25.69
N ILE A 309 0.95 10.65 -25.72
CA ILE A 309 2.16 10.17 -26.44
C ILE A 309 2.23 10.64 -27.91
N PRO A 310 1.16 10.57 -28.72
CA PRO A 310 1.19 11.04 -30.11
C PRO A 310 1.57 12.52 -30.28
N GLN A 311 1.42 13.33 -29.24
CA GLN A 311 1.89 14.72 -29.24
C GLN A 311 3.37 14.83 -28.87
N PHE A 312 3.80 14.14 -27.81
CA PHE A 312 5.21 14.14 -27.40
C PHE A 312 6.15 13.60 -28.48
N ILE A 313 5.77 12.51 -29.15
CA ILE A 313 6.63 11.87 -30.16
C ILE A 313 6.84 12.71 -31.43
N LYS A 314 6.18 13.88 -31.56
CA LYS A 314 6.50 14.89 -32.59
C LYS A 314 7.80 15.63 -32.27
N GLU A 315 8.13 15.76 -31.00
CA GLU A 315 9.39 16.33 -30.53
C GLU A 315 10.52 15.29 -30.59
N ASN A 316 11.77 15.74 -30.48
CA ASN A 316 12.92 14.85 -30.35
C ASN A 316 13.06 14.35 -28.91
N VAL A 317 12.14 13.49 -28.46
CA VAL A 317 12.11 12.92 -27.11
C VAL A 317 11.89 11.42 -27.15
N GLN A 318 12.30 10.75 -26.08
CA GLN A 318 12.03 9.35 -25.82
C GLN A 318 11.12 9.18 -24.60
N ILE A 319 10.32 8.11 -24.60
CA ILE A 319 9.39 7.78 -23.52
C ILE A 319 9.60 6.33 -23.10
N VAL A 320 9.76 6.11 -21.79
CA VAL A 320 9.79 4.77 -21.20
C VAL A 320 8.70 4.67 -20.14
N ALA A 321 7.81 3.69 -20.27
CA ALA A 321 6.72 3.48 -19.34
C ALA A 321 6.73 2.06 -18.78
N LEU A 322 6.73 1.93 -17.45
CA LEU A 322 6.77 0.67 -16.71
C LEU A 322 5.54 0.58 -15.81
N GLY A 323 4.78 -0.51 -15.93
CA GLY A 323 3.61 -0.70 -15.08
C GLY A 323 2.90 -2.02 -15.29
N THR A 324 2.00 -2.36 -14.38
CA THR A 324 1.08 -3.50 -14.49
C THR A 324 -0.30 -3.08 -13.98
N GLY A 325 -1.37 -3.68 -14.48
CA GLY A 325 -2.71 -3.34 -14.04
C GLY A 325 -3.79 -3.91 -14.95
N LYS A 326 -4.71 -3.06 -15.41
CA LYS A 326 -5.80 -3.49 -16.30
C LYS A 326 -5.23 -3.97 -17.64
N LYS A 327 -5.73 -5.11 -18.13
CA LYS A 327 -5.24 -5.76 -19.36
C LYS A 327 -5.28 -4.86 -20.59
N GLU A 328 -6.33 -4.04 -20.71
CA GLU A 328 -6.45 -3.08 -21.80
C GLU A 328 -5.34 -2.01 -21.77
N MET A 329 -5.02 -1.49 -20.58
CA MET A 329 -3.95 -0.50 -20.41
C MET A 329 -2.56 -1.13 -20.59
N GLU A 330 -2.36 -2.38 -20.18
CA GLU A 330 -1.12 -3.14 -20.47
C GLU A 330 -0.91 -3.30 -21.97
N LYS A 331 -1.97 -3.63 -22.71
CA LYS A 331 -1.93 -3.78 -24.16
C LYS A 331 -1.59 -2.46 -24.85
N GLN A 332 -2.24 -1.37 -24.47
CA GLN A 332 -1.93 -0.02 -24.97
C GLN A 332 -0.46 0.36 -24.74
N LEU A 333 0.10 -0.02 -23.57
CA LEU A 333 1.51 0.21 -23.26
C LEU A 333 2.43 -0.58 -24.20
N GLN A 334 2.11 -1.85 -24.45
CA GLN A 334 2.88 -2.71 -25.35
C GLN A 334 2.81 -2.25 -26.80
N GLU A 335 1.68 -1.69 -27.25
CA GLU A 335 1.51 -1.15 -28.61
C GLU A 335 2.42 0.06 -28.91
N LEU A 336 3.00 0.69 -27.87
CA LEU A 336 3.92 1.82 -28.03
C LEU A 336 5.19 1.45 -28.81
N GLU A 337 5.75 0.27 -28.57
CA GLU A 337 6.99 -0.15 -29.26
C GLU A 337 6.75 -0.44 -30.74
N ILE A 338 5.53 -0.86 -31.10
CA ILE A 338 5.12 -1.13 -32.48
C ILE A 338 4.86 0.20 -33.20
N SER A 339 4.16 1.12 -32.54
CA SER A 339 3.75 2.39 -33.13
C SER A 339 4.90 3.39 -33.23
N TYR A 340 5.83 3.35 -32.28
CA TYR A 340 6.93 4.31 -32.14
C TYR A 340 8.25 3.61 -31.81
N PRO A 341 8.77 2.74 -32.71
CA PRO A 341 9.89 1.85 -32.43
C PRO A 341 11.18 2.59 -32.05
N ASP A 342 11.39 3.83 -32.46
CA ASP A 342 12.61 4.58 -32.09
C ASP A 342 12.40 5.61 -30.98
N LYS A 343 11.18 5.73 -30.45
CA LYS A 343 10.81 6.80 -29.50
C LYS A 343 10.11 6.34 -28.23
N ALA A 344 9.39 5.22 -28.22
CA ALA A 344 8.64 4.80 -27.04
C ALA A 344 8.83 3.33 -26.71
N ARG A 345 8.90 3.03 -25.41
CA ARG A 345 8.94 1.66 -24.88
C ARG A 345 7.96 1.50 -23.73
N GLY A 346 7.17 0.45 -23.82
CA GLY A 346 6.20 0.06 -22.80
C GLY A 346 6.52 -1.30 -22.21
N VAL A 347 6.76 -1.36 -20.90
CA VAL A 347 7.10 -2.59 -20.19
C VAL A 347 5.97 -2.95 -19.22
N ALA A 348 5.11 -3.87 -19.65
CA ALA A 348 3.96 -4.34 -18.88
C ALA A 348 4.33 -5.44 -17.85
N LYS A 349 5.32 -5.18 -16.97
CA LYS A 349 5.84 -6.16 -16.00
C LYS A 349 6.22 -5.52 -14.67
N PHE A 350 6.14 -6.30 -13.59
CA PHE A 350 6.78 -5.94 -12.34
C PHE A 350 8.30 -6.23 -12.44
N ASN A 351 9.12 -5.19 -12.45
CA ASN A 351 10.57 -5.32 -12.59
C ASN A 351 11.29 -4.27 -11.74
N VAL A 352 11.76 -4.69 -10.56
CA VAL A 352 12.48 -3.81 -9.62
C VAL A 352 13.81 -3.31 -10.21
N PRO A 353 14.72 -4.16 -10.74
CA PRO A 353 15.94 -3.67 -11.39
C PRO A 353 15.68 -2.60 -12.45
N LEU A 354 14.72 -2.82 -13.35
CA LEU A 354 14.39 -1.87 -14.40
C LEU A 354 13.82 -0.56 -13.84
N ALA A 355 13.02 -0.59 -12.77
CA ALA A 355 12.53 0.63 -12.13
C ALA A 355 13.68 1.52 -11.62
N HIS A 356 14.71 0.93 -11.02
CA HIS A 356 15.91 1.65 -10.61
C HIS A 356 16.68 2.24 -11.80
N MET A 357 16.86 1.45 -12.87
CA MET A 357 17.50 1.94 -14.09
C MET A 357 16.72 3.09 -14.74
N ILE A 358 15.39 3.00 -14.82
CA ILE A 358 14.53 4.06 -15.34
C ILE A 358 14.68 5.32 -14.50
N ILE A 359 14.56 5.22 -13.17
CA ILE A 359 14.70 6.38 -12.29
C ILE A 359 16.07 7.02 -12.41
N ALA A 360 17.15 6.24 -12.55
CA ALA A 360 18.49 6.78 -12.63
C ALA A 360 18.84 7.37 -14.01
N GLY A 361 18.34 6.77 -15.09
CA GLY A 361 18.66 7.14 -16.48
C GLY A 361 17.67 8.12 -17.12
N ALA A 362 16.48 8.32 -16.56
CA ALA A 362 15.55 9.33 -17.08
C ALA A 362 15.97 10.75 -16.70
N ASP A 363 15.59 11.70 -17.57
CA ASP A 363 15.72 13.13 -17.29
C ASP A 363 14.49 13.61 -16.52
N PHE A 364 13.30 13.20 -16.98
CA PHE A 364 12.01 13.60 -16.43
C PHE A 364 11.21 12.41 -15.91
N ILE A 365 10.52 12.58 -14.79
CA ILE A 365 9.50 11.63 -14.32
C ILE A 365 8.11 12.26 -14.51
N LEU A 366 7.24 11.57 -15.25
CA LEU A 366 5.86 12.01 -15.48
C LEU A 366 4.91 11.29 -14.53
N ILE A 367 4.09 12.07 -13.81
CA ILE A 367 3.12 11.57 -12.83
C ILE A 367 1.75 12.22 -13.11
N PRO A 368 0.98 11.70 -14.09
CA PRO A 368 -0.31 12.28 -14.49
C PRO A 368 -1.47 11.79 -13.61
N SER A 369 -1.23 11.58 -12.32
CA SER A 369 -2.23 11.05 -11.39
C SER A 369 -3.45 11.98 -11.27
N ARG A 370 -4.64 11.38 -11.24
CA ARG A 370 -5.90 12.10 -10.92
C ARG A 370 -5.96 12.52 -9.46
N PHE A 371 -5.39 11.68 -8.59
CA PHE A 371 -5.15 12.00 -7.18
C PHE A 371 -3.99 11.15 -6.65
N GLU A 372 -3.20 11.73 -5.75
CA GLU A 372 -1.99 11.11 -5.23
C GLU A 372 -1.90 11.38 -3.72
N PRO A 373 -2.28 10.43 -2.85
CA PRO A 373 -2.28 10.64 -1.41
C PRO A 373 -0.96 11.15 -0.85
N CYS A 374 0.14 10.64 -1.39
CA CYS A 374 1.48 11.18 -1.17
C CYS A 374 2.30 10.94 -2.43
N GLY A 375 2.41 9.68 -2.87
CA GLY A 375 3.29 9.25 -3.94
C GLY A 375 4.70 8.97 -3.44
N LEU A 376 5.29 7.85 -3.88
CA LEU A 376 6.68 7.49 -3.58
C LEU A 376 7.60 7.71 -4.78
N ILE A 377 7.05 7.63 -6.00
CA ILE A 377 7.85 7.61 -7.21
C ILE A 377 8.58 8.94 -7.45
N GLN A 378 7.96 10.07 -7.11
CA GLN A 378 8.61 11.38 -7.17
C GLN A 378 9.69 11.55 -6.10
N LEU A 379 9.52 10.96 -4.91
CA LEU A 379 10.55 11.02 -3.86
C LEU A 379 11.79 10.24 -4.31
N GLN A 380 11.57 9.06 -4.92
CA GLN A 380 12.61 8.23 -5.50
C GLN A 380 13.29 8.96 -6.67
N ALA A 381 12.53 9.57 -7.58
CA ALA A 381 13.05 10.32 -8.71
C ALA A 381 13.92 11.52 -8.28
N MET A 382 13.42 12.36 -7.37
CA MET A 382 14.18 13.49 -6.84
C MET A 382 15.49 13.05 -6.17
N ARG A 383 15.50 11.90 -5.47
CA ARG A 383 16.71 11.35 -4.86
C ARG A 383 17.79 10.97 -5.88
N TYR A 384 17.39 10.67 -7.11
CA TYR A 384 18.26 10.29 -8.24
C TYR A 384 18.44 11.45 -9.24
N GLY A 385 18.06 12.68 -8.87
CA GLY A 385 18.20 13.85 -9.75
C GLY A 385 17.34 13.78 -11.02
N THR A 386 16.21 13.07 -10.98
CA THR A 386 15.20 13.02 -12.04
C THR A 386 14.03 13.89 -11.63
N VAL A 387 13.73 14.91 -12.42
CA VAL A 387 12.83 16.01 -12.03
C VAL A 387 11.81 16.34 -13.09
#